data_AF-A0A099BD23-F1
#
_entry.id   AF-A0A099BD23-F1
#
_cell.length_a   1.000
_cell.length_b   1.000
_cell.length_c   1.000
_cell.angle_alpha   90.00
_cell.angle_beta   90.00
_cell.angle_gamma   90.00
#
_symmetry.space_group_name_H-M   'P 1'
#
loop_
_entity.id
_entity.type
_entity.pdbx_description
1 polymer ?
#
loop_
_entity_poly.entity_id
_entity_poly.type
_entity_poly.pdbx_seq_one_letter_code
_entity_poly.pdbx_strand_id
1 'polypeptide(L)'
;MKKLAIMLILSVMQANANMICDSSMEYVKKICQDVYICSAEKCIVKNTDLQEAYKLYLQRMVKKELEDSVQKEGAKMMLNLPLPTVGEIKKVIFKDVPGDSYTGNDICHVKMERTKDMLILKYDLCYDVQDVEFISTIFKQSGNDVEIMYRSY
;
A
#
# COMPACT_ATOMS: atom_id res chain seq x y z
N MET A 1 1.48 -21.24 43.36
CA MET A 1 1.68 -21.55 41.92
C MET A 1 0.88 -20.55 41.11
N LYS A 2 1.53 -19.56 40.47
CA LYS A 2 0.88 -18.67 39.49
C LYS A 2 1.69 -18.76 38.21
N LYS A 3 1.27 -19.63 37.28
CA LYS A 3 1.84 -19.68 35.93
C LYS A 3 1.19 -18.56 35.13
N LEU A 4 1.96 -17.54 34.78
CA LEU A 4 1.55 -16.55 33.79
C LEU A 4 1.40 -17.26 32.45
N ALA A 5 0.18 -17.26 31.92
CA ALA A 5 -0.08 -17.59 30.53
C ALA A 5 0.32 -16.36 29.69
N ILE A 6 1.47 -16.45 29.01
CA ILE A 6 1.86 -15.49 27.98
C ILE A 6 0.99 -15.81 26.77
N MET A 7 -0.06 -15.02 26.58
CA MET A 7 -0.93 -15.09 25.40
C MET A 7 -0.17 -14.44 24.24
N LEU A 8 0.55 -15.26 23.47
CA LEU A 8 1.15 -14.85 22.19
C LEU A 8 0.01 -14.57 21.21
N ILE A 9 -0.26 -13.28 20.99
CA ILE A 9 -1.12 -12.81 19.90
C ILE A 9 -0.37 -13.12 18.61
N LEU A 10 -0.67 -14.27 18.01
CA LEU A 10 -0.26 -14.60 16.65
C LEU A 10 -1.00 -13.67 15.69
N SER A 11 -0.36 -12.56 15.35
CA SER A 11 -0.72 -11.75 14.19
C SER A 11 -0.82 -12.66 12.96
N VAL A 12 -1.96 -12.64 12.29
CA VAL A 12 -2.26 -13.48 11.12
C VAL A 12 -1.35 -13.05 9.96
N MET A 13 -0.16 -13.64 9.87
CA MET A 13 0.72 -13.50 8.72
C MET A 13 0.11 -14.27 7.56
N GLN A 14 -0.66 -13.60 6.69
CA GLN A 14 -0.93 -14.10 5.35
C GLN A 14 0.38 -14.06 4.55
N ALA A 15 1.18 -15.10 4.71
CA ALA A 15 2.42 -15.28 3.97
C ALA A 15 2.11 -15.73 2.54
N ASN A 16 2.22 -14.82 1.56
CA ASN A 16 2.92 -15.23 0.34
C ASN A 16 4.35 -15.49 0.79
N ALA A 17 4.90 -16.69 0.57
CA ALA A 17 6.13 -17.17 1.23
C ALA A 17 7.37 -16.24 1.15
N ASN A 18 7.35 -15.22 0.28
CA ASN A 18 8.41 -14.24 0.10
C ASN A 18 8.14 -12.86 0.70
N MET A 19 6.94 -12.56 1.24
CA MET A 19 6.57 -11.23 1.79
C MET A 19 6.20 -11.32 3.27
N ILE A 20 6.86 -10.53 4.11
CA ILE A 20 6.60 -10.41 5.56
C ILE A 20 6.21 -8.97 5.86
N CYS A 21 5.08 -8.75 6.53
CA CYS A 21 4.57 -7.41 6.84
C CYS A 21 4.46 -7.18 8.35
N ASP A 22 4.79 -5.96 8.77
CA ASP A 22 4.62 -5.40 10.11
C ASP A 22 3.67 -4.21 10.04
N SER A 23 2.48 -4.42 10.59
CA SER A 23 1.45 -3.40 10.85
C SER A 23 1.11 -3.36 12.35
N SER A 24 2.07 -3.74 13.21
CA SER A 24 1.89 -3.70 14.65
C SER A 24 1.57 -2.29 15.14
N MET A 25 0.82 -2.19 16.25
CA MET A 25 0.54 -0.89 16.87
C MET A 25 1.81 -0.12 17.22
N GLU A 26 2.90 -0.81 17.55
CA GLU A 26 4.21 -0.20 17.81
C GLU A 26 4.76 0.48 16.55
N TYR A 27 4.76 -0.23 15.42
CA TYR A 27 5.19 0.33 14.14
C TYR A 27 4.29 1.49 13.70
N VAL A 28 2.97 1.32 13.78
CA VAL A 28 2.00 2.37 13.45
C VAL A 28 2.25 3.61 14.31
N LYS A 29 2.34 3.48 15.64
CA LYS A 29 2.62 4.61 16.53
C LYS A 29 3.96 5.27 16.22
N LYS A 30 4.98 4.52 15.84
CA LYS A 30 6.28 5.08 15.45
C LYS A 30 6.18 5.96 14.20
N ILE A 31 5.39 5.57 13.20
CA ILE A 31 5.25 6.29 11.93
C ILE A 31 4.19 7.40 12.00
N CYS A 32 3.06 7.11 12.62
CA CYS A 32 1.88 7.97 12.72
C CYS A 32 1.89 8.89 13.94
N GLN A 33 2.76 8.65 14.92
CA GLN A 33 2.77 9.35 16.20
C GLN A 33 1.37 9.27 16.84
N ASP A 34 0.76 10.42 17.14
CA ASP A 34 -0.57 10.50 17.76
C ASP A 34 -1.67 10.91 16.76
N VAL A 35 -1.41 10.83 15.45
CA VAL A 35 -2.40 11.14 14.41
C VAL A 35 -3.40 9.99 14.28
N TYR A 36 -4.62 10.18 14.80
CA TYR A 36 -5.66 9.14 14.92
C TYR A 36 -6.06 8.49 13.58
N ILE A 37 -6.09 9.27 12.50
CA ILE A 37 -6.49 8.81 11.16
C ILE A 37 -5.34 8.15 10.38
N CYS A 38 -4.11 8.25 10.88
CA CYS A 38 -2.94 7.72 10.18
C CYS A 38 -2.85 6.21 10.28
N SER A 39 -2.60 5.56 9.14
CA SER A 39 -2.29 4.13 9.06
C SER A 39 -0.91 3.94 8.45
N ALA A 40 -0.16 2.93 8.92
CA ALA A 40 1.15 2.62 8.39
C ALA A 40 1.41 1.11 8.39
N GLU A 41 2.21 0.66 7.43
CA GLU A 41 2.65 -0.73 7.33
C GLU A 41 4.01 -0.81 6.65
N LYS A 42 4.85 -1.74 7.08
CA LYS A 42 6.09 -2.09 6.39
C LYS A 42 6.07 -3.55 5.97
N CYS A 43 6.35 -3.82 4.71
CA CYS A 43 6.60 -5.17 4.22
C CYS A 43 8.02 -5.33 3.70
N ILE A 44 8.57 -6.53 3.79
CA ILE A 44 9.82 -6.93 3.15
C ILE A 44 9.51 -8.09 2.23
N VAL A 45 9.86 -7.95 0.95
CA VAL A 45 9.80 -9.02 -0.04
C VAL A 45 11.21 -9.52 -0.31
N LYS A 46 11.46 -10.81 -0.08
CA LYS A 46 12.79 -11.39 -0.21
C LYS A 46 13.08 -11.87 -1.63
N ASN A 47 14.35 -11.81 -2.03
CA ASN A 47 14.87 -12.34 -3.30
C ASN A 47 14.05 -11.90 -4.53
N THR A 48 13.82 -10.60 -4.64
CA THR A 48 12.93 -10.02 -5.65
C THR A 48 13.46 -8.68 -6.17
N ASP A 49 12.84 -8.19 -7.22
CA ASP A 49 13.04 -6.85 -7.76
C ASP A 49 11.82 -5.96 -7.52
N LEU A 50 11.96 -4.67 -7.81
CA LEU A 50 10.87 -3.69 -7.68
C LEU A 50 9.61 -4.06 -8.45
N GLN A 51 9.72 -4.70 -9.63
CA GLN A 51 8.57 -5.01 -10.47
C GLN A 51 7.76 -6.17 -9.89
N GLU A 52 8.44 -7.21 -9.43
CA GLU A 52 7.78 -8.35 -8.81
C GLU A 52 7.23 -8.01 -7.42
N ALA A 53 7.98 -7.22 -6.62
CA ALA A 53 7.48 -6.69 -5.35
C ALA A 53 6.22 -5.82 -5.52
N TYR A 54 6.20 -4.97 -6.56
CA TYR A 54 5.04 -4.16 -6.93
C TYR A 54 3.82 -5.02 -7.25
N LYS A 55 3.98 -6.06 -8.09
CA LYS A 55 2.88 -6.99 -8.40
C LYS A 55 2.37 -7.71 -7.17
N LEU A 56 3.25 -8.23 -6.33
CA LEU A 56 2.89 -8.92 -5.10
C LEU A 56 2.12 -8.01 -4.13
N TYR A 57 2.54 -6.74 -4.01
CA TYR A 57 1.83 -5.75 -3.21
C TYR A 57 0.42 -5.51 -3.74
N LEU A 58 0.26 -5.26 -5.04
CA LEU A 58 -1.05 -5.05 -5.63
C LEU A 58 -1.95 -6.28 -5.53
N GLN A 59 -1.41 -7.49 -5.73
CA GLN A 59 -2.17 -8.73 -5.53
C GLN A 59 -2.66 -8.87 -4.09
N ARG A 60 -1.84 -8.47 -3.10
CA ARG A 60 -2.23 -8.43 -1.70
C ARG A 60 -3.34 -7.40 -1.46
N MET A 61 -3.22 -6.20 -2.04
CA MET A 61 -4.28 -5.18 -1.97
C MET A 61 -5.59 -5.67 -2.55
N VAL A 62 -5.56 -6.40 -3.67
CA VAL A 62 -6.77 -6.98 -4.30
C VAL A 62 -7.40 -8.09 -3.45
N LYS A 63 -6.58 -8.87 -2.72
CA LYS A 63 -7.04 -9.98 -1.87
C LYS A 63 -7.51 -9.56 -0.49
N LYS A 64 -7.01 -8.44 0.05
CA LYS A 64 -7.42 -7.93 1.36
C LYS A 64 -8.91 -7.63 1.27
N GLU A 65 -9.71 -8.27 2.12
CA GLU A 65 -11.18 -8.11 2.22
C GLU A 65 -11.57 -6.73 2.78
N LEU A 66 -10.96 -5.67 2.26
CA LEU A 66 -11.55 -4.34 2.36
C LEU A 66 -12.75 -4.37 1.43
N GLU A 67 -13.95 -4.20 2.00
CA GLU A 67 -15.22 -3.93 1.31
C GLU A 67 -14.96 -2.99 0.14
N ASP A 68 -15.62 -3.24 -1.00
CA ASP A 68 -15.34 -2.67 -2.32
C ASP A 68 -14.87 -1.21 -2.30
N SER A 69 -13.55 -1.04 -2.23
CA SER A 69 -12.91 0.27 -2.13
C SER A 69 -12.24 0.61 -3.45
N VAL A 70 -12.25 1.89 -3.80
CA VAL A 70 -11.65 2.41 -5.04
C VAL A 70 -10.17 2.03 -5.18
N GLN A 71 -9.48 1.80 -4.05
CA GLN A 71 -8.09 1.31 -3.98
C GLN A 71 -7.93 -0.12 -4.53
N LYS A 72 -8.92 -1.00 -4.33
CA LYS A 72 -8.93 -2.37 -4.86
C LYS A 72 -9.06 -2.36 -6.39
N GLU A 73 -9.96 -1.55 -6.93
CA GLU A 73 -10.11 -1.38 -8.38
C GLU A 73 -8.89 -0.71 -9.01
N GLY A 74 -8.35 0.33 -8.35
CA GLY A 74 -7.07 0.93 -8.73
C GLY A 74 -5.94 -0.10 -8.76
N ALA A 75 -5.85 -0.96 -7.74
CA ALA A 75 -4.87 -2.05 -7.70
C ALA A 75 -5.07 -3.07 -8.84
N LYS A 76 -6.32 -3.45 -9.15
CA LYS A 76 -6.64 -4.35 -10.29
C LYS A 76 -6.18 -3.76 -11.63
N MET A 77 -6.46 -2.48 -11.87
CA MET A 77 -6.03 -1.81 -13.11
C MET A 77 -4.50 -1.73 -13.18
N MET A 78 -3.86 -1.43 -12.06
CA MET A 78 -2.41 -1.27 -11.96
C MET A 78 -1.61 -2.58 -12.08
N LEU A 79 -2.21 -3.74 -11.80
CA LEU A 79 -1.55 -5.05 -11.89
C LEU A 79 -0.97 -5.35 -13.28
N ASN A 80 -1.65 -4.90 -14.32
CA ASN A 80 -1.26 -5.17 -15.72
C ASN A 80 -0.43 -4.04 -16.33
N LEU A 81 -0.12 -2.99 -15.58
CA LEU A 81 0.65 -1.86 -16.07
C LEU A 81 2.15 -2.12 -15.86
N PRO A 82 2.99 -1.91 -16.89
CA PRO A 82 4.43 -1.87 -16.67
C PRO A 82 4.76 -0.69 -15.77
N LEU A 83 5.77 -0.88 -14.91
CA LEU A 83 6.39 0.21 -14.18
C LEU A 83 6.92 1.26 -15.18
N PRO A 84 6.89 2.56 -14.84
CA PRO A 84 7.56 3.57 -15.65
C PRO A 84 9.05 3.24 -15.80
N THR A 85 9.72 3.80 -16.82
CA THR A 85 11.17 3.70 -16.91
C THR A 85 11.83 4.59 -15.83
N VAL A 86 13.13 4.41 -15.60
CA VAL A 86 13.85 5.19 -14.59
C VAL A 86 13.86 6.67 -14.99
N GLY A 87 13.44 7.54 -14.07
CA GLY A 87 13.32 8.98 -14.30
C GLY A 87 11.96 9.40 -14.89
N GLU A 88 11.11 8.45 -15.30
CA GLU A 88 9.77 8.74 -15.76
C GLU A 88 8.76 8.83 -14.63
N ILE A 89 7.74 9.66 -14.88
CA ILE A 89 6.56 9.77 -14.05
C ILE A 89 5.37 9.27 -14.87
N LYS A 90 4.69 8.25 -14.36
CA LYS A 90 3.45 7.73 -14.97
C LYS A 90 2.27 8.08 -14.08
N LYS A 91 1.23 8.65 -14.68
CA LYS A 91 -0.05 8.89 -14.01
C LYS A 91 -1.06 7.85 -14.45
N VAL A 92 -1.74 7.23 -13.50
CA VAL A 92 -2.83 6.29 -13.71
C VAL A 92 -4.09 6.94 -13.16
N ILE A 93 -5.15 6.95 -13.96
CA ILE A 93 -6.44 7.54 -13.60
C ILE A 93 -7.45 6.40 -13.53
N PHE A 94 -8.16 6.29 -12.42
CA PHE A 94 -9.28 5.37 -12.30
C PHE A 94 -10.48 6.11 -11.71
N LYS A 95 -11.66 5.76 -12.20
CA LYS A 95 -12.93 6.30 -11.73
C LYS A 95 -13.56 5.27 -10.81
N ASP A 96 -14.15 5.74 -9.72
CA ASP A 96 -15.03 4.89 -8.93
C ASP A 96 -16.20 4.39 -9.80
N VAL A 97 -16.64 3.16 -9.54
CA VAL A 97 -17.77 2.56 -10.25
C VAL A 97 -19.04 3.27 -9.72
N PRO A 98 -19.91 3.79 -10.60
CA PRO A 98 -21.12 4.50 -10.16
C PRO A 98 -22.05 3.51 -9.45
N GLY A 99 -22.05 3.53 -8.12
CA GLY A 99 -22.83 2.59 -7.31
C GLY A 99 -23.03 3.00 -5.86
N ASP A 100 -21.98 3.48 -5.17
CA ASP A 100 -22.02 3.65 -3.70
C ASP A 100 -21.69 5.06 -3.16
N SER A 101 -21.26 6.02 -4.00
CA SER A 101 -21.06 7.41 -3.52
C SER A 101 -22.29 8.28 -3.81
N TYR A 102 -22.78 8.98 -2.78
CA TYR A 102 -23.83 10.00 -2.87
C TYR A 102 -23.44 11.19 -3.77
N THR A 103 -22.19 11.23 -4.23
CA THR A 103 -21.58 12.31 -5.03
C THR A 103 -20.82 11.69 -6.20
N GLY A 104 -21.54 11.30 -7.26
CA GLY A 104 -20.95 10.57 -8.38
C GLY A 104 -19.68 11.20 -8.99
N ASN A 105 -18.78 10.31 -9.45
CA ASN A 105 -17.54 10.55 -10.19
C ASN A 105 -16.30 10.92 -9.37
N ASP A 106 -16.01 10.12 -8.35
CA ASP A 106 -14.75 10.16 -7.64
C ASP A 106 -13.62 9.65 -8.56
N ILE A 107 -12.79 10.57 -9.07
CA ILE A 107 -11.64 10.25 -9.93
C ILE A 107 -10.40 10.20 -9.04
N CYS A 108 -9.80 9.02 -8.92
CA CYS A 108 -8.54 8.88 -8.20
C CYS A 108 -7.37 8.91 -9.18
N HIS A 109 -6.29 9.57 -8.77
CA HIS A 109 -5.04 9.58 -9.51
C HIS A 109 -3.96 8.85 -8.73
N VAL A 110 -3.22 7.99 -9.42
CA VAL A 110 -1.96 7.45 -8.90
C VAL A 110 -0.82 7.95 -9.73
N LYS A 111 0.08 8.68 -9.07
CA LYS A 111 1.37 9.06 -9.63
C LYS A 111 2.42 8.03 -9.25
N MET A 112 3.02 7.41 -10.24
CA MET A 112 4.12 6.46 -10.13
C MET A 112 5.43 7.18 -10.51
N GLU A 113 6.37 7.26 -9.58
CA GLU A 113 7.71 7.83 -9.81
C GLU A 113 8.76 6.73 -9.63
N ARG A 114 9.66 6.53 -10.59
CA ARG A 114 10.69 5.48 -10.52
C ARG A 114 12.11 6.03 -10.57
N THR A 115 12.95 5.56 -9.66
CA THR A 115 14.41 5.66 -9.74
C THR A 115 15.02 4.27 -9.99
N LYS A 116 16.35 4.17 -10.01
CA LYS A 116 17.03 2.87 -10.19
C LYS A 116 16.67 1.87 -9.09
N ASP A 117 16.52 2.37 -7.87
CA ASP A 117 16.41 1.63 -6.62
C ASP A 117 15.07 1.84 -5.91
N MET A 118 14.20 2.72 -6.41
CA MET A 118 12.90 2.99 -5.79
C MET A 118 11.76 3.10 -6.78
N LEU A 119 10.56 2.78 -6.30
CA LEU A 119 9.29 3.12 -6.91
C LEU A 119 8.43 3.79 -5.84
N ILE A 120 7.81 4.92 -6.17
CA ILE A 120 6.92 5.64 -5.25
C ILE A 120 5.56 5.74 -5.93
N LEU A 121 4.52 5.28 -5.22
CA LEU A 121 3.12 5.47 -5.56
C LEU A 121 2.57 6.56 -4.66
N LYS A 122 2.02 7.62 -5.25
CA LYS A 122 1.28 8.66 -4.56
C LYS A 122 -0.15 8.62 -5.07
N TYR A 123 -1.10 8.44 -4.17
CA TYR A 123 -2.51 8.46 -4.50
C TYR A 123 -3.03 9.86 -4.15
N ASP A 124 -3.58 10.55 -5.14
CA ASP A 124 -4.38 11.74 -4.90
C ASP A 124 -5.83 11.30 -4.66
N LEU A 125 -6.50 11.96 -3.72
CA LEU A 125 -7.83 11.60 -3.23
C LEU A 125 -8.86 11.35 -4.32
N CYS A 126 -9.77 10.43 -4.01
CA CYS A 126 -10.91 10.09 -4.83
C CYS A 126 -12.04 11.14 -4.73
N TYR A 127 -12.08 11.98 -3.68
CA TYR A 127 -13.14 12.96 -3.45
C TYR A 127 -12.63 14.41 -3.58
N ASP A 128 -13.46 15.30 -4.13
CA ASP A 128 -13.21 16.74 -4.24
C ASP A 128 -13.40 17.42 -2.87
N VAL A 129 -12.45 17.22 -1.95
CA VAL A 129 -12.39 17.94 -0.68
C VAL A 129 -10.94 18.26 -0.31
N GLN A 130 -10.76 19.47 0.21
CA GLN A 130 -9.51 20.17 0.46
C GLN A 130 -8.61 19.56 1.55
N ASP A 131 -8.92 18.35 2.02
CA ASP A 131 -8.21 17.67 3.11
C ASP A 131 -7.36 16.56 2.53
N VAL A 132 -6.07 16.81 2.38
CA VAL A 132 -5.17 15.96 1.60
C VAL A 132 -4.80 14.69 2.37
N GLU A 133 -5.56 13.62 2.20
CA GLU A 133 -5.13 12.28 2.59
C GLU A 133 -3.99 11.84 1.65
N PHE A 134 -2.74 12.09 2.07
CA PHE A 134 -1.56 11.67 1.32
C PHE A 134 -1.31 10.18 1.57
N ILE A 135 -1.86 9.32 0.72
CA ILE A 135 -1.44 7.92 0.68
C ILE A 135 -0.17 7.81 -0.14
N SER A 136 0.88 7.30 0.50
CA SER A 136 2.14 6.99 -0.16
C SER A 136 2.56 5.55 0.09
N THR A 137 2.92 4.87 -0.99
CA THR A 137 3.57 3.56 -0.95
C THR A 137 4.93 3.66 -1.60
N ILE A 138 5.98 3.41 -0.83
CA ILE A 138 7.38 3.46 -1.27
C ILE A 138 7.91 2.05 -1.34
N PHE A 139 8.45 1.67 -2.48
CA PHE A 139 9.21 0.46 -2.71
C PHE A 139 10.69 0.85 -2.80
N LYS A 140 11.54 0.18 -2.03
CA LYS A 140 12.97 0.43 -2.01
C LYS A 140 13.73 -0.88 -2.15
N GLN A 141 14.53 -0.98 -3.20
CA GLN A 141 15.46 -2.09 -3.42
C GLN A 141 16.62 -2.00 -2.42
N SER A 142 16.88 -3.09 -1.71
CA SER A 142 17.99 -3.22 -0.77
C SER A 142 18.67 -4.57 -0.97
N GLY A 143 19.71 -4.61 -1.79
CA GLY A 143 20.32 -5.86 -2.22
C GLY A 143 19.31 -6.70 -3.02
N ASN A 144 19.11 -7.95 -2.61
CA ASN A 144 18.16 -8.87 -3.25
C ASN A 144 16.73 -8.74 -2.71
N ASP A 145 16.47 -7.84 -1.76
CA ASP A 145 15.16 -7.69 -1.14
C ASP A 145 14.54 -6.33 -1.49
N VAL A 146 13.22 -6.22 -1.39
CA VAL A 146 12.48 -4.97 -1.54
C VAL A 146 11.71 -4.66 -0.26
N GLU A 147 11.99 -3.50 0.31
CA GLU A 147 11.21 -2.92 1.39
C GLU A 147 10.04 -2.12 0.82
N ILE A 148 8.84 -2.34 1.35
CA ILE A 148 7.62 -1.63 0.98
C ILE A 148 7.12 -0.90 2.21
N MET A 149 7.01 0.42 2.15
CA MET A 149 6.52 1.26 3.23
C MET A 149 5.23 1.93 2.77
N TYR A 150 4.14 1.66 3.48
CA TYR A 150 2.85 2.29 3.28
C TYR A 150 2.57 3.27 4.43
N ARG A 151 2.03 4.44 4.07
CA ARG A 151 1.52 5.43 5.02
C ARG A 151 0.33 6.16 4.40
N SER A 152 -0.76 6.28 5.17
CA SER A 152 -1.89 7.16 4.86
C SER A 152 -2.14 8.13 6.01
N TYR A 153 -2.69 9.29 5.67
CA TYR A 153 -3.14 10.34 6.57
C TYR A 153 -4.59 10.63 6.31
#